data_AF-A0A9P0NNH5-F1
#
_entry.id   AF-A0A9P0NNH5-F1
#
_cell.length_a   1.000
_cell.length_b   1.000
_cell.length_c   1.000
_cell.angle_alpha   90.00
_cell.angle_beta   90.00
_cell.angle_gamma   90.00
#
_symmetry.space_group_name_H-M   'P 1'
#
loop_
_entity.id
_entity.type
_entity.pdbx_description
1 polymer ?
#
loop_
_entity_poly.entity_id
_entity_poly.type
_entity_poly.pdbx_seq_one_letter_code
_entity_poly.pdbx_strand_id
1 'polypeptide(L)'
;MRYARTNNIKISNYDPSKPESWITYLDATNLYIYILLFISLLTFLFNNLNLFSYGWAMSQYMPKDGFSWYGGDLSVKNILKLLENSNETSDIGFSLEVDIAYPKSLHDDHNDLPYLPERIIPTGSKIKKLVANLKPKKNYVVHYIALKQALKAGLILEKVHRVLKFNQSPWLAKYIELNTNMRKNASNDFEKDFFKLMNNAVFGKTMENVRNRMNLKLVSDEKACTKLINRNTFKDITINNDNLVAIHLFMDVLKFDKPIYAGFSILDISKTLIYDYHYNCMVKSYDADIQLMYTDTGTLYVLLVLFINY
;
A
#
# COMPACT_ATOMS: atom_id res chain seq x y z
N MET A 1 -4.63 16.16 -7.11
CA MET A 1 -5.41 15.59 -8.23
C MET A 1 -5.07 16.44 -9.43
N ARG A 2 -4.53 15.85 -10.49
CA ARG A 2 -4.21 16.59 -11.72
C ARG A 2 -5.51 16.92 -12.43
N TYR A 3 -5.60 18.08 -13.06
CA TYR A 3 -6.73 18.41 -13.92
C TYR A 3 -6.47 17.81 -15.30
N ALA A 4 -7.38 16.99 -15.81
CA ALA A 4 -7.39 16.58 -17.21
C ALA A 4 -8.76 16.77 -17.82
N ARG A 5 -8.75 17.01 -19.13
CA ARG A 5 -9.93 17.11 -19.97
C ARG A 5 -9.68 16.29 -21.23
N THR A 6 -10.59 15.36 -21.50
CA THR A 6 -10.56 14.52 -22.70
C THR A 6 -10.93 15.37 -23.93
N ASN A 7 -10.41 15.05 -25.11
CA ASN A 7 -10.76 15.64 -26.38
C ASN A 7 -11.11 14.53 -27.38
N ASN A 8 -12.37 14.10 -27.42
CA ASN A 8 -12.82 13.06 -28.35
C ASN A 8 -14.22 13.33 -28.88
N ILE A 9 -14.59 12.63 -29.95
CA ILE A 9 -15.86 12.80 -30.67
C ILE A 9 -17.12 12.63 -29.81
N LYS A 10 -17.02 12.03 -28.62
CA LYS A 10 -18.17 11.77 -27.73
C LYS A 10 -18.49 12.94 -26.80
N ILE A 11 -17.66 13.98 -26.74
CA ILE A 11 -17.89 15.14 -25.88
C ILE A 11 -18.39 16.34 -26.69
N SER A 12 -19.30 17.14 -26.12
CA SER A 12 -19.97 18.26 -26.81
C SER A 12 -19.05 19.39 -27.26
N ASN A 13 -17.86 19.49 -26.65
CA ASN A 13 -16.85 20.51 -26.94
C ASN A 13 -15.61 19.90 -27.62
N TYR A 14 -15.81 18.87 -28.44
CA TYR A 14 -14.73 18.25 -29.22
C TYR A 14 -14.10 19.25 -30.19
N ASP A 15 -12.78 19.31 -30.19
CA ASP A 15 -12.00 20.16 -31.08
C ASP A 15 -11.15 19.27 -32.01
N PRO A 16 -11.51 19.14 -33.29
CA PRO A 16 -10.77 18.32 -34.25
C PRO A 16 -9.39 18.90 -34.59
N SER A 17 -9.07 20.14 -34.18
CA SER A 17 -7.75 20.73 -34.36
C SER A 17 -6.73 20.30 -33.29
N LYS A 18 -7.19 19.63 -32.23
CA LYS A 18 -6.35 19.13 -31.12
C LYS A 18 -6.22 17.61 -31.18
N PRO A 19 -5.12 17.03 -30.67
CA PRO A 19 -4.95 15.59 -30.57
C PRO A 19 -6.15 14.93 -29.88
N GLU A 20 -6.54 13.76 -30.38
CA GLU A 20 -7.61 13.01 -29.74
C GLU A 20 -7.10 12.47 -28.41
N SER A 21 -7.85 12.69 -27.34
CA SER A 21 -7.51 12.19 -26.02
C SER A 21 -8.69 11.52 -25.35
N TRP A 22 -8.38 10.40 -24.70
CA TRP A 22 -9.34 9.55 -24.01
C TRP A 22 -8.99 9.46 -22.53
N ILE A 23 -9.96 9.73 -21.67
CA ILE A 23 -9.85 9.41 -20.24
C ILE A 23 -10.40 8.00 -20.04
N THR A 24 -9.50 7.06 -19.75
CA THR A 24 -9.87 5.67 -19.47
C THR A 24 -9.65 5.36 -18.00
N TYR A 25 -10.61 4.64 -17.43
CA TYR A 25 -10.51 4.08 -16.10
C TYR A 25 -10.07 2.64 -16.20
N LEU A 26 -8.82 2.36 -15.84
CA LEU A 26 -8.33 0.99 -15.75
C LEU A 26 -8.41 0.51 -14.31
N ASP A 27 -9.17 -0.55 -14.11
CA ASP A 27 -9.03 -1.42 -12.95
C ASP A 27 -7.88 -2.39 -13.21
N ALA A 28 -6.66 -1.96 -12.88
CA ALA A 28 -5.45 -2.75 -13.07
C ALA A 28 -5.20 -3.75 -11.93
N THR A 29 -6.26 -4.24 -11.28
CA THR A 29 -6.11 -5.29 -10.26
C THR A 29 -6.01 -6.69 -10.82
N ASN A 30 -6.17 -6.90 -12.13
CA ASN A 30 -6.20 -8.22 -12.76
C ASN A 30 -4.94 -8.59 -13.55
N LEU A 31 -3.76 -8.06 -13.19
CA LEU A 31 -2.55 -8.31 -13.97
C LEU A 31 -1.84 -9.61 -13.59
N TYR A 32 -2.22 -10.69 -14.26
CA TYR A 32 -1.26 -11.70 -14.67
C TYR A 32 -0.42 -11.12 -15.81
N ILE A 33 0.85 -10.84 -15.54
CA ILE A 33 1.87 -10.60 -16.56
C ILE A 33 2.03 -11.93 -17.34
N TYR A 34 1.88 -11.89 -18.67
CA TYR A 34 1.84 -12.99 -19.66
C TYR A 34 0.46 -13.54 -20.07
N ILE A 35 -0.34 -12.71 -20.75
CA ILE A 35 -0.96 -13.13 -22.02
C ILE A 35 -0.73 -12.00 -23.03
N LEU A 36 0.41 -12.08 -23.72
CA LEU A 36 0.60 -11.44 -25.03
C LEU A 36 0.15 -12.47 -26.07
N LEU A 37 -0.63 -12.01 -27.05
CA LEU A 37 -1.22 -12.71 -28.20
C LEU A 37 -2.62 -13.30 -28.00
N PHE A 38 -3.51 -12.84 -28.88
CA PHE A 38 -4.89 -13.27 -29.16
C PHE A 38 -6.03 -12.59 -28.40
N ILE A 39 -6.61 -11.61 -29.10
CA ILE A 39 -8.03 -11.28 -29.14
C ILE A 39 -8.85 -12.58 -29.15
N SER A 40 -9.71 -12.77 -28.13
CA SER A 40 -11.02 -13.48 -28.17
C SER A 40 -11.51 -14.05 -26.83
N LEU A 41 -11.08 -13.55 -25.67
CA LEU A 41 -11.67 -13.96 -24.38
C LEU A 41 -11.89 -12.77 -23.43
N LEU A 42 -12.57 -11.72 -23.95
CA LEU A 42 -12.73 -10.44 -23.25
C LEU A 42 -13.89 -10.43 -22.22
N THR A 43 -14.56 -11.55 -21.93
CA THR A 43 -15.80 -11.52 -21.12
C THR A 43 -15.79 -12.34 -19.84
N PHE A 44 -14.64 -12.82 -19.35
CA PHE A 44 -14.60 -13.66 -18.13
C PHE A 44 -13.68 -13.16 -17.00
N LEU A 45 -13.07 -11.98 -17.12
CA LEU A 45 -12.11 -11.46 -16.13
C LEU A 45 -12.42 -10.02 -15.67
N PHE A 46 -13.69 -9.71 -15.45
CA PHE A 46 -14.11 -8.47 -14.83
C PHE A 46 -14.88 -8.79 -13.55
N ASN A 47 -14.21 -8.81 -12.39
CA ASN A 47 -14.82 -8.54 -11.08
C ASN A 47 -13.80 -8.51 -9.90
N ASN A 48 -13.36 -7.29 -9.59
CA ASN A 48 -13.05 -6.74 -8.26
C ASN A 48 -11.81 -7.22 -7.46
N LEU A 49 -10.96 -6.40 -6.83
CA LEU A 49 -10.57 -4.97 -6.93
C LEU A 49 -9.65 -4.51 -5.77
N ASN A 50 -9.33 -5.37 -4.79
CA ASN A 50 -8.39 -5.03 -3.69
C ASN A 50 -7.50 -6.20 -3.23
N LEU A 51 -7.74 -7.38 -3.78
CA LEU A 51 -7.19 -8.65 -3.30
C LEU A 51 -5.81 -8.97 -3.89
N PHE A 52 -5.52 -8.46 -5.09
CA PHE A 52 -4.36 -8.91 -5.84
C PHE A 52 -3.07 -8.33 -5.33
N SER A 53 -2.98 -7.06 -4.97
CA SER A 53 -1.72 -6.48 -4.51
C SER A 53 -1.32 -6.98 -3.10
N TYR A 54 -2.26 -7.00 -2.15
CA TYR A 54 -1.99 -7.51 -0.80
C TYR A 54 -1.96 -9.04 -0.76
N GLY A 55 -2.84 -9.74 -1.48
CA GLY A 55 -2.78 -11.18 -1.63
C GLY A 55 -1.47 -11.62 -2.27
N TRP A 56 -1.08 -11.01 -3.39
CA TRP A 56 0.20 -11.28 -4.04
C TRP A 56 1.38 -11.01 -3.11
N ALA A 57 1.38 -9.88 -2.40
CA ALA A 57 2.43 -9.54 -1.44
C ALA A 57 2.49 -10.58 -0.31
N MET A 58 1.35 -10.97 0.26
CA MET A 58 1.27 -12.01 1.28
C MET A 58 1.69 -13.40 0.77
N SER A 59 1.62 -13.65 -0.54
CA SER A 59 2.17 -14.87 -1.14
C SER A 59 3.69 -14.85 -1.34
N GLN A 60 4.35 -13.71 -1.14
CA GLN A 60 5.82 -13.61 -1.18
C GLN A 60 6.45 -14.03 0.16
N TYR A 61 7.79 -14.04 0.22
CA TYR A 61 8.51 -14.31 1.48
C TYR A 61 8.29 -13.14 2.45
N MET A 62 7.62 -13.42 3.56
CA MET A 62 7.27 -12.46 4.59
C MET A 62 8.16 -12.65 5.82
N PRO A 63 8.48 -11.57 6.58
CA PRO A 63 9.19 -11.69 7.84
C PRO A 63 8.43 -12.62 8.78
N LYS A 64 9.15 -13.53 9.44
CA LYS A 64 8.59 -14.56 10.31
C LYS A 64 9.10 -14.42 11.74
N ASP A 65 10.42 -14.49 11.92
CA ASP A 65 11.10 -14.48 13.21
C ASP A 65 12.58 -14.06 13.07
N GLY A 66 13.40 -14.27 14.11
CA GLY A 66 14.85 -14.03 14.04
C GLY A 66 15.27 -12.55 13.98
N PHE A 67 14.38 -11.64 14.37
CA PHE A 67 14.64 -10.20 14.33
C PHE A 67 15.87 -9.82 15.16
N SER A 68 16.85 -9.20 14.49
CA SER A 68 18.05 -8.69 15.14
C SER A 68 18.63 -7.51 14.38
N TRP A 69 19.32 -6.63 15.09
CA TRP A 69 20.06 -5.55 14.44
C TRP A 69 21.25 -6.13 13.68
N TYR A 70 21.46 -5.66 12.45
CA TYR A 70 22.66 -5.99 11.70
C TYR A 70 23.86 -5.28 12.34
N GLY A 71 24.81 -6.06 12.85
CA GLY A 71 26.02 -5.55 13.50
C GLY A 71 27.22 -5.35 12.58
N GLY A 72 27.04 -5.51 11.26
CA GLY A 72 28.11 -5.29 10.28
C GLY A 72 28.26 -3.83 9.88
N ASP A 73 29.15 -3.57 8.92
CA ASP A 73 29.40 -2.23 8.40
C ASP A 73 28.15 -1.64 7.70
N LEU A 74 27.75 -0.44 8.11
CA LEU A 74 26.60 0.28 7.54
C LEU A 74 27.00 1.24 6.41
N SER A 75 28.24 1.18 5.93
CA SER A 75 28.64 1.91 4.73
C SER A 75 27.73 1.58 3.54
N VAL A 76 27.41 2.59 2.74
CA VAL A 76 26.55 2.44 1.55
C VAL A 76 27.06 1.32 0.65
N LYS A 77 28.39 1.24 0.45
CA LYS A 77 29.02 0.19 -0.36
C LYS A 77 28.73 -1.22 0.18
N ASN A 78 28.86 -1.43 1.49
CA ASN A 78 28.59 -2.75 2.07
C ASN A 78 27.11 -3.10 1.98
N ILE A 79 26.22 -2.15 2.24
CA ILE A 79 24.78 -2.37 2.19
C ILE A 79 24.29 -2.63 0.76
N LEU A 80 24.80 -1.93 -0.24
CA LEU A 80 24.47 -2.23 -1.64
C LEU A 80 24.88 -3.66 -2.01
N LYS A 81 26.10 -4.08 -1.64
CA LYS A 81 26.54 -5.46 -1.85
C LYS A 81 25.68 -6.48 -1.10
N LEU A 82 25.25 -6.16 0.13
CA LEU A 82 24.33 -7.00 0.90
C LEU A 82 22.99 -7.16 0.17
N LEU A 83 22.44 -6.06 -0.35
CA LEU A 83 21.17 -6.04 -1.09
C LEU A 83 21.27 -6.80 -2.43
N GLU A 84 22.38 -6.68 -3.15
CA GLU A 84 22.66 -7.41 -4.39
C GLU A 84 22.71 -8.93 -4.17
N ASN A 85 23.32 -9.37 -3.06
CA ASN A 85 23.42 -10.79 -2.72
C ASN A 85 22.13 -11.37 -2.11
N SER A 86 21.12 -10.52 -1.86
CA SER A 86 19.81 -10.94 -1.36
C SER A 86 18.76 -10.87 -2.47
N ASN A 87 17.84 -11.83 -2.50
CA ASN A 87 16.71 -11.85 -3.43
C ASN A 87 15.39 -12.01 -2.68
N GLU A 88 14.29 -12.02 -3.41
CA GLU A 88 12.91 -12.06 -2.91
C GLU A 88 12.56 -13.38 -2.22
N THR A 89 13.35 -14.44 -2.42
CA THR A 89 13.16 -15.78 -1.84
C THR A 89 14.29 -16.18 -0.90
N SER A 90 15.15 -15.23 -0.52
CA SER A 90 16.24 -15.51 0.42
C SER A 90 15.68 -15.78 1.81
N ASP A 91 16.33 -16.66 2.58
CA ASP A 91 15.89 -16.97 3.94
C ASP A 91 15.98 -15.77 4.89
N ILE A 92 16.84 -14.81 4.57
CA ILE A 92 17.05 -13.58 5.33
C ILE A 92 16.57 -12.37 4.53
N GLY A 93 15.73 -11.56 5.16
CA GLY A 93 15.29 -10.27 4.65
C GLY A 93 15.71 -9.11 5.55
N PHE A 94 15.51 -7.89 5.05
CA PHE A 94 15.93 -6.66 5.74
C PHE A 94 14.87 -5.56 5.74
N SER A 95 14.87 -4.75 6.79
CA SER A 95 14.22 -3.44 6.84
C SER A 95 15.26 -2.41 7.23
N LEU A 96 15.30 -1.30 6.48
CA LEU A 96 16.38 -0.32 6.59
C LEU A 96 15.80 1.05 6.90
N GLU A 97 16.49 1.80 7.74
CA GLU A 97 16.27 3.25 7.88
C GLU A 97 17.39 3.98 7.15
N VAL A 98 17.03 4.76 6.13
CA VAL A 98 17.96 5.28 5.13
C VAL A 98 17.67 6.73 4.76
N ASP A 99 18.71 7.42 4.27
CA ASP A 99 18.58 8.65 3.52
C ASP A 99 18.75 8.35 2.04
N ILE A 100 17.85 8.88 1.22
CA ILE A 100 17.83 8.65 -0.23
C ILE A 100 17.73 9.99 -0.95
N ALA A 101 18.66 10.23 -1.85
CA ALA A 101 18.57 11.33 -2.79
C ALA A 101 17.65 10.96 -3.96
N TYR A 102 16.88 11.96 -4.40
CA TYR A 102 16.06 11.90 -5.59
C TYR A 102 16.68 12.81 -6.66
N PRO A 103 17.44 12.27 -7.62
CA PRO A 103 18.05 13.07 -8.68
C PRO A 103 17.02 13.86 -9.47
N LYS A 104 17.30 15.15 -9.73
CA LYS A 104 16.43 16.02 -10.53
C LYS A 104 16.20 15.50 -11.95
N SER A 105 17.17 14.77 -12.51
CA SER A 105 17.07 14.15 -13.83
C SER A 105 15.94 13.13 -13.95
N LEU A 106 15.49 12.54 -12.83
CA LEU A 106 14.42 11.55 -12.80
C LEU A 106 13.04 12.17 -12.56
N HIS A 107 12.96 13.49 -12.38
CA HIS A 107 11.71 14.13 -11.96
C HIS A 107 10.63 14.04 -13.03
N ASP A 108 10.99 14.19 -14.30
CA ASP A 108 10.05 14.11 -15.40
C ASP A 108 9.57 12.66 -15.58
N ASP A 109 10.51 11.71 -15.59
CA ASP A 109 10.22 10.26 -15.72
C ASP A 109 9.35 9.73 -14.58
N HIS A 110 9.55 10.21 -13.36
CA HIS A 110 8.84 9.73 -12.17
C HIS A 110 7.72 10.65 -11.69
N ASN A 111 7.37 11.69 -12.45
CA ASN A 111 6.41 12.70 -12.04
C ASN A 111 5.03 12.10 -11.72
N ASP A 112 4.68 11.05 -12.43
CA ASP A 112 3.40 10.36 -12.35
C ASP A 112 3.28 9.56 -11.06
N LEU A 113 4.28 8.76 -10.74
CA LEU A 113 4.27 7.91 -9.57
C LEU A 113 5.62 7.92 -8.83
N PRO A 114 5.94 8.98 -8.07
CA PRO A 114 7.20 9.07 -7.35
C PRO A 114 7.39 7.92 -6.35
N TYR A 115 8.56 7.27 -6.41
CA TYR A 115 8.97 6.25 -5.44
C TYR A 115 9.01 6.77 -3.99
N LEU A 116 8.80 5.84 -3.05
CA LEU A 116 8.95 6.04 -1.59
C LEU A 116 8.08 7.20 -1.05
N PRO A 117 6.75 7.03 -1.04
CA PRO A 117 5.82 8.05 -0.56
C PRO A 117 5.94 8.24 0.95
N GLU A 118 5.78 9.49 1.41
CA GLU A 118 5.97 9.85 2.82
C GLU A 118 4.71 10.43 3.44
N ARG A 119 4.53 10.21 4.74
CA ARG A 119 3.42 10.79 5.49
C ARG A 119 3.76 12.23 5.91
N ILE A 120 3.42 13.19 5.07
CA ILE A 120 3.71 14.63 5.27
C ILE A 120 2.41 15.45 5.30
N ILE A 121 2.51 16.72 5.68
CA ILE A 121 1.40 17.68 5.54
C ILE A 121 1.60 18.38 4.18
N PRO A 122 0.73 18.14 3.19
CA PRO A 122 0.81 18.85 1.92
C PRO A 122 0.64 20.35 2.10
N THR A 123 1.25 21.14 1.22
CA THR A 123 1.02 22.59 1.16
C THR A 123 -0.48 22.89 1.04
N GLY A 124 -1.01 23.75 1.91
CA GLY A 124 -2.43 24.09 1.94
C GLY A 124 -3.33 23.09 2.67
N SER A 125 -2.77 22.02 3.27
CA SER A 125 -3.51 21.07 4.11
C SER A 125 -3.13 21.25 5.59
N LYS A 126 -4.06 20.96 6.50
CA LYS A 126 -3.78 20.80 7.95
C LYS A 126 -3.61 19.34 8.37
N ILE A 127 -3.90 18.41 7.46
CA ILE A 127 -3.95 16.97 7.73
C ILE A 127 -2.74 16.30 7.08
N LYS A 128 -2.09 15.41 7.86
CA LYS A 128 -1.04 14.52 7.35
C LYS A 128 -1.64 13.52 6.35
N LYS A 129 -1.08 13.47 5.14
CA LYS A 129 -1.45 12.52 4.08
C LYS A 129 -0.23 11.72 3.67
N LEU A 130 -0.45 10.54 3.10
CA LEU A 130 0.60 9.82 2.39
C LEU A 130 0.77 10.51 1.03
N VAL A 131 1.97 11.00 0.73
CA VAL A 131 2.25 11.81 -0.47
C VAL A 131 3.43 11.20 -1.22
N ALA A 132 3.18 10.74 -2.44
CA ALA A 132 4.22 10.48 -3.41
C ALA A 132 4.80 11.82 -3.88
N ASN A 133 6.08 12.05 -3.59
CA ASN A 133 6.74 13.30 -3.91
C ASN A 133 8.20 13.02 -4.30
N LEU A 134 8.76 13.90 -5.13
CA LEU A 134 10.12 13.82 -5.69
C LEU A 134 11.18 14.44 -4.76
N LYS A 135 10.88 14.66 -3.47
CA LYS A 135 11.87 15.23 -2.53
C LYS A 135 12.82 14.13 -2.03
N PRO A 136 14.05 14.49 -1.61
CA PRO A 136 14.91 13.58 -0.89
C PRO A 136 14.21 13.01 0.36
N LYS A 137 14.49 11.74 0.65
CA LYS A 137 13.93 11.01 1.79
C LYS A 137 14.96 10.99 2.91
N LYS A 138 14.55 11.32 4.14
CA LYS A 138 15.42 11.34 5.31
C LYS A 138 14.85 10.46 6.41
N ASN A 139 15.70 9.62 7.01
CA ASN A 139 15.30 8.62 8.02
C ASN A 139 14.11 7.76 7.55
N TYR A 140 14.09 7.41 6.26
CA TYR A 140 12.98 6.69 5.65
C TYR A 140 13.10 5.20 5.97
N VAL A 141 12.05 4.61 6.54
CA VAL A 141 12.00 3.18 6.86
C VAL A 141 11.38 2.41 5.70
N VAL A 142 12.12 1.46 5.12
CA VAL A 142 11.75 0.76 3.89
C VAL A 142 12.08 -0.73 3.94
N HIS A 143 11.22 -1.54 3.34
CA HIS A 143 11.50 -2.95 3.09
C HIS A 143 12.55 -3.11 1.99
N TYR A 144 13.49 -4.04 2.14
CA TYR A 144 14.63 -4.16 1.21
C TYR A 144 14.23 -4.37 -0.26
N ILE A 145 13.14 -5.09 -0.54
CA ILE A 145 12.62 -5.28 -1.91
C ILE A 145 12.20 -3.93 -2.53
N ALA A 146 11.48 -3.10 -1.78
CA ALA A 146 11.05 -1.78 -2.24
C ALA A 146 12.26 -0.83 -2.41
N LEU A 147 13.25 -0.93 -1.52
CA LEU A 147 14.51 -0.19 -1.66
C LEU A 147 15.25 -0.61 -2.94
N LYS A 148 15.43 -1.91 -3.18
CA LYS A 148 16.07 -2.43 -4.40
C LYS A 148 15.38 -1.92 -5.66
N GLN A 149 14.05 -1.90 -5.68
CA GLN A 149 13.31 -1.37 -6.82
C GLN A 149 13.57 0.13 -7.03
N ALA A 150 13.55 0.93 -5.95
CA ALA A 150 13.84 2.36 -6.02
C ALA A 150 15.27 2.65 -6.50
N LEU A 151 16.26 1.89 -6.02
CA LEU A 151 17.65 1.99 -6.47
C LEU A 151 17.81 1.61 -7.95
N LYS A 152 17.13 0.55 -8.38
CA LYS A 152 17.09 0.15 -9.80
C LYS A 152 16.46 1.22 -10.69
N ALA A 153 15.51 2.00 -10.16
CA ALA A 153 14.93 3.15 -10.83
C ALA A 153 15.83 4.41 -10.80
N GLY A 154 17.04 4.33 -10.23
CA GLY A 154 18.03 5.42 -10.25
C GLY A 154 18.05 6.32 -9.00
N LEU A 155 17.24 6.04 -7.98
CA LEU A 155 17.38 6.74 -6.69
C LEU A 155 18.72 6.38 -6.04
N ILE A 156 19.29 7.32 -5.29
CA ILE A 156 20.65 7.19 -4.76
C ILE A 156 20.60 7.02 -3.24
N LEU A 157 21.14 5.91 -2.73
CA LEU A 157 21.32 5.69 -1.30
C LEU A 157 22.45 6.58 -0.76
N GLU A 158 22.13 7.55 0.10
CA GLU A 158 23.11 8.48 0.68
C GLU A 158 23.67 7.96 2.01
N LYS A 159 22.80 7.42 2.87
CA LYS A 159 23.16 6.99 4.22
C LYS A 159 22.27 5.84 4.69
N VAL A 160 22.85 4.94 5.47
CA VAL A 160 22.13 3.89 6.19
C VAL A 160 22.31 4.13 7.68
N HIS A 161 21.20 4.33 8.40
CA HIS A 161 21.22 4.62 9.84
C HIS A 161 21.16 3.35 10.67
N ARG A 162 20.35 2.39 10.24
CA ARG A 162 20.22 1.07 10.88
C ARG A 162 19.57 0.07 9.95
N VAL A 163 19.89 -1.21 10.16
CA VAL A 163 19.33 -2.33 9.41
C VAL A 163 18.83 -3.37 10.40
N LEU A 164 17.56 -3.73 10.27
CA LEU A 164 16.93 -4.84 10.97
C LEU A 164 16.93 -6.05 10.03
N LYS A 165 17.59 -7.14 10.42
CA LYS A 165 17.54 -8.42 9.70
C LYS A 165 16.51 -9.35 10.35
N PHE A 166 15.90 -10.21 9.54
CA PHE A 166 14.92 -11.19 9.99
C PHE A 166 14.93 -12.42 9.10
N ASN A 167 14.48 -13.55 9.65
CA ASN A 167 14.16 -14.72 8.86
C ASN A 167 12.82 -14.50 8.16
N GLN A 168 12.73 -14.89 6.89
CA GLN A 168 11.51 -14.78 6.08
C GLN A 168 11.19 -16.09 5.37
N SER A 169 9.90 -16.31 5.12
CA SER A 169 9.42 -17.47 4.38
C SER A 169 8.02 -17.17 3.80
N PRO A 170 7.52 -17.95 2.83
CA PRO A 170 6.20 -17.71 2.25
C PRO A 170 5.08 -18.30 3.15
N TRP A 171 5.10 -17.98 4.44
CA TRP A 171 4.23 -18.60 5.45
C TRP A 171 2.75 -18.24 5.32
N LEU A 172 2.41 -17.16 4.61
CA LEU A 172 1.03 -16.80 4.26
C LEU A 172 0.57 -17.37 2.90
N ALA A 173 1.49 -17.82 2.04
CA ALA A 173 1.16 -18.17 0.65
C ALA A 173 0.08 -19.24 0.53
N LYS A 174 0.19 -20.33 1.32
CA LYS A 174 -0.83 -21.40 1.33
C LYS A 174 -2.22 -20.91 1.74
N TYR A 175 -2.27 -19.95 2.67
CA TYR A 175 -3.54 -19.36 3.12
C TYR A 175 -4.17 -18.48 2.04
N ILE A 176 -3.36 -17.65 1.37
CA ILE A 176 -3.83 -16.82 0.26
C ILE A 176 -4.28 -17.67 -0.93
N GLU A 177 -3.53 -18.71 -1.26
CA GLU A 177 -3.87 -19.65 -2.32
C GLU A 177 -5.20 -20.35 -2.04
N LEU A 178 -5.40 -20.85 -0.80
CA LEU A 178 -6.67 -21.43 -0.37
C LEU A 178 -7.84 -20.47 -0.59
N ASN A 179 -7.75 -19.25 -0.06
CA ASN A 179 -8.82 -18.26 -0.19
C ASN A 179 -9.06 -17.85 -1.65
N THR A 180 -8.01 -17.81 -2.47
CA THR A 180 -8.12 -17.49 -3.90
C THR A 180 -8.85 -18.61 -4.65
N ASN A 181 -8.53 -19.87 -4.36
CA ASN A 181 -9.21 -21.02 -4.94
C ASN A 181 -10.67 -21.11 -4.50
N MET A 182 -10.94 -20.90 -3.21
CA MET A 182 -12.30 -20.86 -2.68
C MET A 182 -13.12 -19.72 -3.30
N ARG A 183 -12.52 -18.54 -3.46
CA ARG A 183 -13.15 -17.40 -4.14
C ARG A 183 -13.46 -17.68 -5.61
N LYS A 184 -12.56 -18.37 -6.32
CA LYS A 184 -12.76 -18.75 -7.73
C LYS A 184 -13.91 -19.75 -7.89
N ASN A 185 -14.06 -20.67 -6.94
CA ASN A 185 -15.09 -21.71 -6.96
C ASN A 185 -16.43 -21.25 -6.35
N ALA A 186 -16.48 -20.07 -5.74
CA ALA A 186 -17.67 -19.52 -5.12
C ALA A 186 -18.80 -19.33 -6.14
N SER A 187 -19.99 -19.82 -5.78
CA SER A 187 -21.17 -19.82 -6.66
C SER A 187 -21.97 -18.51 -6.62
N ASN A 188 -21.79 -17.75 -5.53
CA ASN A 188 -22.53 -16.53 -5.25
C ASN A 188 -21.60 -15.40 -4.80
N ASP A 189 -22.08 -14.16 -4.92
CA ASP A 189 -21.26 -12.98 -4.63
C ASP A 189 -20.94 -12.83 -3.14
N PHE A 190 -21.81 -13.34 -2.25
CA PHE A 190 -21.56 -13.36 -0.81
C PHE A 190 -20.31 -14.18 -0.46
N GLU A 191 -20.17 -15.40 -0.98
CA GLU A 191 -18.99 -16.24 -0.78
C GLU A 191 -17.73 -15.61 -1.38
N LYS A 192 -17.85 -15.02 -2.58
CA LYS A 192 -16.71 -14.30 -3.20
C LYS A 192 -16.23 -13.16 -2.32
N ASP A 193 -17.14 -12.39 -1.74
CA ASP A 193 -16.83 -11.29 -0.84
C ASP A 193 -16.31 -11.76 0.52
N PHE A 194 -16.79 -12.90 1.01
CA PHE A 194 -16.27 -13.51 2.23
C PHE A 194 -14.79 -13.88 2.09
N PHE A 195 -14.39 -14.65 1.06
CA PHE A 195 -12.99 -15.02 0.86
C PHE A 195 -12.09 -13.83 0.53
N LYS A 196 -12.64 -12.80 -0.14
CA LYS A 196 -11.97 -11.52 -0.32
C LYS A 196 -11.71 -10.82 1.01
N LEU A 197 -12.71 -10.76 1.89
CA LEU A 197 -12.58 -10.17 3.22
C LEU A 197 -11.53 -10.92 4.06
N MET A 198 -11.48 -12.25 3.99
CA MET A 198 -10.53 -13.05 4.76
C MET A 198 -9.07 -12.68 4.50
N ASN A 199 -8.68 -12.48 3.23
CA ASN A 199 -7.34 -11.99 2.90
C ASN A 199 -7.11 -10.55 3.38
N ASN A 200 -8.07 -9.64 3.15
CA ASN A 200 -7.93 -8.24 3.56
C ASN A 200 -7.86 -8.08 5.09
N ALA A 201 -8.56 -8.95 5.82
CA ALA A 201 -8.58 -8.96 7.27
C ALA A 201 -7.20 -9.28 7.86
N VAL A 202 -6.38 -10.12 7.19
CA VAL A 202 -5.00 -10.38 7.62
C VAL A 202 -4.21 -9.07 7.67
N PHE A 203 -4.22 -8.31 6.57
CA PHE A 203 -3.54 -7.03 6.50
C PHE A 203 -4.09 -6.01 7.53
N GLY A 204 -5.41 -5.88 7.62
CA GLY A 204 -6.03 -4.97 8.59
C GLY A 204 -5.66 -5.33 10.03
N LYS A 205 -5.55 -6.62 10.34
CA LYS A 205 -5.21 -7.10 11.68
C LYS A 205 -3.73 -6.92 12.00
N THR A 206 -2.83 -7.08 11.04
CA THR A 206 -1.38 -6.88 11.28
C THR A 206 -1.03 -5.41 11.51
N MET A 207 -1.79 -4.49 10.91
CA MET A 207 -1.63 -3.04 11.06
C MET A 207 -2.49 -2.41 12.18
N GLU A 208 -3.19 -3.22 12.99
CA GLU A 208 -4.07 -2.72 14.04
C GLU A 208 -3.29 -1.90 15.10
N ASN A 209 -3.67 -0.63 15.27
CA ASN A 209 -3.10 0.20 16.32
C ASN A 209 -3.79 -0.06 17.66
N VAL A 210 -3.19 -0.92 18.49
CA VAL A 210 -3.71 -1.26 19.82
C VAL A 210 -3.84 -0.06 20.77
N ARG A 211 -3.15 1.06 20.51
CA ARG A 211 -3.26 2.29 21.31
C ARG A 211 -4.60 3.02 21.11
N ASN A 212 -5.28 2.75 20.00
CA ASN A 212 -6.59 3.33 19.72
C ASN A 212 -7.73 2.56 20.40
N ARG A 213 -7.43 1.42 21.05
CA ARG A 213 -8.43 0.65 21.79
C ARG A 213 -8.89 1.42 23.03
N MET A 214 -10.15 1.22 23.38
CA MET A 214 -10.78 1.78 24.57
C MET A 214 -11.77 0.79 25.14
N ASN A 215 -12.01 0.90 26.44
CA ASN A 215 -13.07 0.18 27.11
C ASN A 215 -14.32 1.05 27.11
N LEU A 216 -15.41 0.53 26.54
CA LEU A 216 -16.72 1.15 26.60
C LEU A 216 -17.54 0.48 27.70
N LYS A 217 -18.09 1.26 28.63
CA LYS A 217 -19.02 0.75 29.64
C LYS A 217 -20.35 1.46 29.52
N LEU A 218 -21.40 0.69 29.28
CA LEU A 218 -22.78 1.17 29.33
C LEU A 218 -23.26 1.10 30.78
N VAL A 219 -23.81 2.20 31.28
CA VAL A 219 -24.24 2.35 32.67
C VAL A 219 -25.59 3.05 32.72
N SER A 220 -26.49 2.52 33.54
CA SER A 220 -27.82 3.08 33.82
C SER A 220 -27.99 3.57 35.26
N ASP A 221 -26.99 3.36 36.11
CA ASP A 221 -26.98 3.76 37.52
C ASP A 221 -26.02 4.93 37.76
N GLU A 222 -26.50 5.95 38.47
CA GLU A 222 -25.76 7.19 38.71
C GLU A 222 -24.49 6.95 39.56
N LYS A 223 -24.55 6.03 40.54
CA LYS A 223 -23.40 5.72 41.41
C LYS A 223 -22.30 5.03 40.61
N ALA A 224 -22.66 4.05 39.78
CA ALA A 224 -21.74 3.38 38.87
C ALA A 224 -21.13 4.35 37.86
N CYS A 225 -21.92 5.29 37.32
CA CYS A 225 -21.46 6.33 36.41
C CYS A 225 -20.39 7.22 37.06
N THR A 226 -20.72 7.77 38.23
CA THR A 226 -19.81 8.62 39.02
C THR A 226 -18.51 7.90 39.36
N LYS A 227 -18.58 6.61 39.73
CA LYS A 227 -17.39 5.79 40.01
C LYS A 227 -16.48 5.64 38.80
N LEU A 228 -17.03 5.53 37.58
CA LEU A 228 -16.24 5.37 36.36
C LEU A 228 -15.66 6.70 35.87
N ILE A 229 -16.39 7.81 36.00
CA ILE A 229 -15.89 9.16 35.68
C ILE A 229 -14.70 9.52 36.56
N ASN A 230 -14.74 9.14 37.84
CA ASN A 230 -13.65 9.40 38.78
C ASN A 230 -12.41 8.49 38.59
N ARG A 231 -12.41 7.56 37.62
CA ARG A 231 -11.21 6.79 37.31
C ARG A 231 -10.22 7.66 36.54
N ASN A 232 -8.94 7.48 36.82
CA ASN A 232 -7.84 8.07 36.04
C ASN A 232 -7.83 7.65 34.56
N THR A 233 -8.51 6.55 34.21
CA THR A 233 -8.69 6.10 32.83
C THR A 233 -9.92 6.68 32.14
N PHE A 234 -10.68 7.55 32.79
CA PHE A 234 -11.78 8.25 32.13
C PHE A 234 -11.27 9.06 30.93
N LYS A 235 -11.93 8.90 29.79
CA LYS A 235 -11.61 9.62 28.57
C LYS A 235 -12.75 10.55 28.16
N ASP A 236 -13.95 10.00 28.09
CA ASP A 236 -15.11 10.72 27.57
C ASP A 236 -16.43 10.04 28.00
N ILE A 237 -17.54 10.74 27.78
CA ILE A 237 -18.90 10.30 28.09
C ILE A 237 -19.82 10.58 26.91
N THR A 238 -20.60 9.58 26.53
CA THR A 238 -21.71 9.74 25.57
C THR A 238 -23.01 9.47 26.30
N ILE A 239 -23.91 10.45 26.35
CA ILE A 239 -25.23 10.30 26.97
C ILE A 239 -26.19 9.81 25.87
N ASN A 240 -26.70 8.59 25.99
CA ASN A 240 -27.64 8.03 25.02
C ASN A 240 -29.08 8.42 25.33
N ASN A 241 -29.46 8.39 26.61
CA ASN A 241 -30.72 8.91 27.13
C ASN A 241 -30.62 9.08 28.67
N ASP A 242 -31.69 9.55 29.30
CA ASP A 242 -31.74 9.85 30.74
C ASP A 242 -31.36 8.66 31.64
N ASN A 243 -31.50 7.43 31.14
CA ASN A 243 -31.26 6.19 31.89
C ASN A 243 -30.08 5.38 31.34
N LEU A 244 -29.32 5.89 30.36
CA LEU A 244 -28.23 5.15 29.74
C LEU A 244 -27.12 6.07 29.26
N VAL A 245 -25.93 5.81 29.80
CA VAL A 245 -24.71 6.55 29.52
C VAL A 245 -23.61 5.58 29.11
N ALA A 246 -22.87 5.91 28.05
CA ALA A 246 -21.68 5.20 27.64
C ALA A 246 -20.43 5.93 28.12
N ILE A 247 -19.68 5.30 29.03
CA ILE A 247 -18.41 5.83 29.55
C ILE A 247 -17.25 5.23 28.75
N HIS A 248 -16.45 6.12 28.16
CA HIS A 248 -15.28 5.77 27.37
C HIS A 248 -14.05 5.81 28.29
N LEU A 249 -13.36 4.69 28.42
CA LEU A 249 -12.17 4.56 29.27
C LEU A 249 -10.95 4.18 28.43
N PHE A 250 -9.78 4.73 28.77
CA PHE A 250 -8.51 4.22 28.28
C PHE A 250 -8.27 2.79 28.76
N MET A 251 -7.49 2.03 28.00
CA MET A 251 -7.02 0.71 28.42
C MET A 251 -6.01 0.86 29.56
N ASP A 252 -6.24 0.18 30.68
CA ASP A 252 -5.32 0.20 31.83
C ASP A 252 -3.94 -0.44 31.47
N VAL A 253 -3.95 -1.48 30.62
CA VAL A 253 -2.76 -2.19 30.14
C VAL A 253 -2.84 -2.36 28.63
N LEU A 254 -1.80 -1.94 27.92
CA LEU A 254 -1.66 -2.13 26.47
C LEU A 254 -0.69 -3.28 26.18
N LYS A 255 -1.20 -4.32 25.50
CA LYS A 255 -0.37 -5.44 25.00
C LYS A 255 -0.07 -5.22 23.51
N PHE A 256 1.20 -5.11 23.16
CA PHE A 256 1.65 -5.05 21.76
C PHE A 256 1.76 -6.47 21.17
N ASP A 257 0.63 -7.00 20.74
CA ASP A 257 0.46 -8.38 20.25
C ASP A 257 0.08 -8.46 18.76
N LYS A 258 0.39 -7.40 18.00
CA LYS A 258 0.08 -7.31 16.57
C LYS A 258 1.38 -7.37 15.77
N PRO A 259 1.48 -8.24 14.75
CA PRO A 259 2.69 -8.38 13.94
C PRO A 259 2.81 -7.24 12.93
N ILE A 260 3.09 -6.03 13.42
CA ILE A 260 3.17 -4.80 12.60
C ILE A 260 4.23 -4.93 11.51
N TYR A 261 5.30 -5.69 11.76
CA TYR A 261 6.34 -5.98 10.77
C TYR A 261 5.77 -6.64 9.50
N ALA A 262 4.77 -7.53 9.64
CA ALA A 262 4.16 -8.21 8.51
C ALA A 262 3.29 -7.24 7.72
N GLY A 263 2.48 -6.41 8.41
CA GLY A 263 1.69 -5.36 7.77
C GLY A 263 2.54 -4.33 7.02
N PHE A 264 3.67 -3.94 7.61
CA PHE A 264 4.68 -3.10 6.99
C PHE A 264 5.23 -3.73 5.70
N SER A 265 5.67 -4.99 5.74
CA SER A 265 6.18 -5.70 4.56
C SER A 265 5.13 -5.85 3.46
N ILE A 266 3.88 -6.19 3.82
CA ILE A 266 2.76 -6.29 2.86
C ILE A 266 2.57 -4.96 2.12
N LEU A 267 2.59 -3.83 2.84
CA LEU A 267 2.44 -2.50 2.22
C LEU A 267 3.57 -2.15 1.27
N ASP A 268 4.81 -2.42 1.66
CA ASP A 268 5.94 -2.03 0.81
C ASP A 268 6.08 -2.96 -0.40
N ILE A 269 5.88 -4.27 -0.23
CA ILE A 269 5.92 -5.25 -1.33
C ILE A 269 4.74 -5.05 -2.29
N SER A 270 3.53 -4.75 -1.80
CA SER A 270 2.40 -4.47 -2.69
C SER A 270 2.62 -3.24 -3.57
N LYS A 271 3.32 -2.20 -3.07
CA LYS A 271 3.71 -1.05 -3.88
C LYS A 271 4.69 -1.42 -4.99
N THR A 272 5.55 -2.42 -4.79
CA THR A 272 6.52 -2.78 -5.85
C THR A 272 5.83 -3.32 -7.08
N LEU A 273 4.76 -4.11 -6.90
CA LEU A 273 3.92 -4.57 -8.00
C LEU A 273 3.28 -3.41 -8.77
N ILE A 274 2.81 -2.38 -8.05
CA ILE A 274 2.22 -1.17 -8.63
C ILE A 274 3.24 -0.39 -9.47
N TYR A 275 4.44 -0.15 -8.93
CA TYR A 275 5.50 0.52 -9.66
C TYR A 275 5.96 -0.28 -10.89
N ASP A 276 6.08 -1.59 -10.75
CA ASP A 276 6.49 -2.47 -11.84
C ASP A 276 5.47 -2.42 -12.98
N TYR A 277 4.18 -2.54 -12.68
CA TYR A 277 3.16 -2.43 -13.71
C TYR A 277 3.15 -1.04 -14.39
N HIS A 278 3.24 0.04 -13.62
CA HIS A 278 3.22 1.38 -14.21
C HIS A 278 4.44 1.62 -15.10
N TYR A 279 5.65 1.46 -14.58
CA TYR A 279 6.87 1.83 -15.32
C TYR A 279 7.34 0.75 -16.30
N ASN A 280 7.17 -0.54 -15.99
CA ASN A 280 7.65 -1.62 -16.86
C ASN A 280 6.61 -2.20 -17.81
N CYS A 281 5.31 -1.99 -17.58
CA CYS A 281 4.26 -2.37 -18.53
C CYS A 281 3.67 -1.13 -19.22
N MET A 282 3.06 -0.22 -18.46
CA MET A 282 2.23 0.84 -19.03
C MET A 282 3.07 1.91 -19.75
N VAL A 283 4.07 2.48 -19.09
CA VAL A 283 4.96 3.49 -19.69
C VAL A 283 5.71 2.89 -20.89
N LYS A 284 6.16 1.64 -20.84
CA LYS A 284 6.84 1.01 -21.99
C LYS A 284 5.92 0.72 -23.17
N SER A 285 4.63 0.46 -22.93
CA SER A 285 3.67 0.16 -24.00
C SER A 285 3.10 1.42 -24.67
N TYR A 286 3.01 2.54 -23.96
CA TYR A 286 2.33 3.76 -24.44
C TYR A 286 3.23 5.02 -24.44
N ASP A 287 4.44 4.93 -23.90
CA ASP A 287 5.48 5.98 -23.87
C ASP A 287 4.94 7.38 -23.48
N ALA A 288 5.14 8.41 -24.32
CA ALA A 288 4.72 9.78 -24.01
C ALA A 288 3.19 10.01 -24.02
N ASP A 289 2.41 9.03 -24.50
CA ASP A 289 0.96 9.18 -24.70
C ASP A 289 0.13 8.78 -23.48
N ILE A 290 0.78 8.51 -22.35
CA ILE A 290 0.12 8.06 -21.11
C ILE A 290 0.40 9.02 -19.96
N GLN A 291 -0.64 9.42 -19.24
CA GLN A 291 -0.50 10.22 -18.03
C GLN A 291 -1.32 9.63 -16.88
N LEU A 292 -0.67 9.34 -15.76
CA LEU A 292 -1.32 8.91 -14.52
C LEU A 292 -1.99 10.10 -13.83
N MET A 293 -3.32 10.03 -13.72
CA MET A 293 -4.12 11.12 -13.12
C MET A 293 -4.49 10.88 -11.66
N TYR A 294 -4.67 9.61 -11.29
CA TYR A 294 -5.15 9.18 -9.98
C TYR A 294 -4.65 7.77 -9.66
N THR A 295 -4.52 7.46 -8.38
CA THR A 295 -4.35 6.11 -7.82
C THR A 295 -5.06 6.05 -6.47
N ASP A 296 -5.63 4.89 -6.11
CA ASP A 296 -6.21 4.65 -4.79
C ASP A 296 -5.56 3.44 -4.12
N THR A 297 -5.64 3.39 -2.79
CA THR A 297 -4.98 2.38 -1.96
C THR A 297 -5.63 1.00 -2.18
N GLY A 298 -4.86 0.02 -2.65
CA GLY A 298 -5.32 -1.37 -2.86
C GLY A 298 -5.86 -1.66 -4.26
N THR A 299 -6.15 -0.61 -5.02
CA THR A 299 -6.58 -0.69 -6.40
C THR A 299 -5.77 0.27 -7.26
N LEU A 300 -5.05 -0.25 -8.23
CA LEU A 300 -4.53 0.63 -9.25
C LEU A 300 -5.67 1.09 -10.16
N TYR A 301 -6.38 2.14 -9.76
CA TYR A 301 -7.26 2.91 -10.63
C TYR A 301 -6.40 3.86 -11.43
N VAL A 302 -5.92 3.40 -12.57
CA VAL A 302 -5.16 4.26 -13.46
C VAL A 302 -6.18 5.02 -14.29
N LEU A 303 -6.46 6.26 -13.90
CA LEU A 303 -7.13 7.18 -14.80
C LEU A 303 -6.07 7.68 -15.78
N LEU A 304 -6.15 7.23 -17.03
CA LEU A 304 -5.19 7.55 -18.08
C LEU A 304 -5.79 8.54 -19.05
N VAL A 305 -5.04 9.58 -19.36
CA VAL A 305 -5.22 10.29 -20.63
C VAL A 305 -4.37 9.55 -21.65
N LEU A 306 -5.02 8.88 -22.61
CA LEU A 306 -4.37 8.33 -23.79
C LEU A 306 -4.46 9.37 -24.91
N PHE A 307 -3.32 9.84 -25.42
CA PHE A 307 -3.28 10.61 -26.65
C PHE A 307 -3.15 9.64 -27.82
N ILE A 308 -4.20 9.53 -28.63
CA ILE A 308 -4.17 8.66 -29.81
C ILE A 308 -3.87 9.58 -31.00
N ASN A 309 -2.62 9.58 -31.45
CA ASN A 309 -2.26 10.14 -32.74
C ASN A 309 -2.37 9.01 -33.79
N TYR A 310 -3.30 9.17 -34.75
CA TYR A 310 -3.41 8.29 -35.92
C TYR A 310 -2.32 8.58 -36.94
#